data_AF-A0A971IGD1-F1
#
_entry.id   AF-A0A971IGD1-F1
#
_cell.length_a   1.000
_cell.length_b   1.000
_cell.length_c   1.000
_cell.angle_alpha   90.00
_cell.angle_beta   90.00
_cell.angle_gamma   90.00
#
_symmetry.space_group_name_H-M   'P 1'
#
loop_
_entity.id
_entity.type
_entity.pdbx_description
1 polymer ?
#
loop_
_entity_poly.entity_id
_entity_poly.type
_entity_poly.pdbx_seq_one_letter_code
_entity_poly.pdbx_strand_id
1 'polypeptide(L)'
;MIFEGRAAIGVAGIVFALVFAVRIYTAKKGYYVPKLRRLPAVDAIDEAIGRATEMGRPVHQALSYQSITQSAANAMLLAAISVSRYIARKTAELGTDLIVTVGASETYTVAEEVVRTAYLEAGKPEAYDPTSMVRFL
;
A
#
# COMPACT_ATOMS: atom_id res chain seq x y z
N MET A 1 -4.21 44.53 11.37
CA MET A 1 -3.16 43.66 10.80
C MET A 1 -3.18 42.19 11.26
N ILE A 2 -3.06 41.80 12.55
CA ILE A 2 -3.06 40.36 12.93
C ILE A 2 -4.45 39.70 12.73
N PHE A 3 -5.54 40.43 12.98
CA PHE A 3 -6.91 39.91 12.84
C PHE A 3 -7.36 39.74 11.37
N GLU A 4 -6.92 40.62 10.47
CA GLU A 4 -7.24 40.53 9.03
C GLU A 4 -6.58 39.32 8.38
N GLY A 5 -5.34 38.99 8.75
CA GLY A 5 -4.65 37.79 8.28
C GLY A 5 -5.35 36.50 8.71
N ARG A 6 -5.89 36.45 9.93
CA ARG A 6 -6.62 35.27 10.44
C ARG A 6 -7.97 35.07 9.76
N ALA A 7 -8.70 36.16 9.49
CA ALA A 7 -9.96 36.10 8.75
C ALA A 7 -9.73 35.64 7.29
N ALA A 8 -8.70 36.16 6.63
CA ALA A 8 -8.34 35.76 5.27
C ALA A 8 -7.96 34.26 5.18
N ILE A 9 -7.16 33.76 6.14
CA ILE A 9 -6.81 32.33 6.22
C ILE A 9 -8.06 31.47 6.45
N GLY A 10 -8.96 31.89 7.33
CA GLY A 10 -10.22 31.19 7.60
C GLY A 10 -11.11 31.10 6.36
N VAL A 11 -11.28 32.21 5.63
CA VAL A 11 -12.05 32.24 4.38
C VAL A 11 -11.39 31.35 3.32
N ALA A 12 -10.07 31.43 3.14
CA ALA A 12 -9.34 30.58 2.21
C ALA A 12 -9.50 29.09 2.54
N GLY A 13 -9.45 28.71 3.83
CA GLY A 13 -9.69 27.35 4.28
C GLY A 13 -11.11 26.86 4.01
N ILE A 14 -12.13 27.69 4.26
CA ILE A 14 -13.53 27.36 3.97
C ILE A 14 -13.76 27.19 2.47
N VAL A 15 -13.21 28.10 1.65
CA VAL A 15 -13.31 28.00 0.19
C VAL A 15 -12.61 26.74 -0.32
N PHE A 16 -11.41 26.43 0.18
CA PHE A 16 -10.70 25.21 -0.18
C PHE A 16 -11.50 23.95 0.19
N ALA A 17 -12.06 23.90 1.39
CA ALA A 17 -12.92 22.80 1.84
C ALA A 17 -14.19 22.65 0.99
N LEU A 18 -14.86 23.76 0.64
CA LEU A 18 -16.03 23.77 -0.24
C LEU A 18 -15.69 23.24 -1.63
N VAL A 19 -14.59 23.70 -2.23
CA VAL A 19 -14.13 23.22 -3.54
C VAL A 19 -13.87 21.71 -3.48
N PHE A 20 -13.15 21.23 -2.47
CA PHE A 20 -12.89 19.79 -2.29
C PHE A 20 -14.18 18.99 -2.10
N ALA A 21 -15.10 19.46 -1.26
CA ALA A 21 -16.38 18.81 -1.02
C ALA A 21 -17.22 18.70 -2.31
N VAL A 22 -17.30 19.78 -3.10
CA VAL A 22 -18.00 19.79 -4.39
C VAL A 22 -17.35 18.81 -5.39
N ARG A 23 -16.01 18.78 -5.46
CA ARG A 23 -15.29 17.84 -6.34
C ARG A 23 -15.51 16.37 -5.93
N ILE A 24 -15.47 16.08 -4.63
CA ILE A 24 -15.75 14.72 -4.13
C ILE A 24 -17.21 14.34 -4.41
N TYR A 25 -18.15 15.24 -4.18
CA TYR A 25 -19.57 14.98 -4.41
C TYR A 25 -19.88 14.74 -5.89
N THR A 26 -19.36 15.58 -6.78
CA THR A 26 -19.52 15.44 -8.23
C THR A 26 -18.85 14.18 -8.77
N ALA A 27 -17.69 13.79 -8.21
CA ALA A 27 -17.06 12.51 -8.53
C ALA A 27 -17.87 11.30 -8.05
N LYS A 28 -18.37 11.33 -6.81
CA LYS A 28 -19.23 10.26 -6.27
C LYS A 28 -20.53 10.09 -7.04
N LYS A 29 -21.12 11.19 -7.54
CA LYS A 29 -22.33 11.15 -8.38
C LYS A 29 -22.05 10.83 -9.86
N GLY A 30 -20.78 10.68 -10.26
CA GLY A 30 -20.41 10.38 -11.64
C GLY A 30 -20.49 11.57 -12.61
N TYR A 31 -20.82 12.78 -12.14
CA TYR A 31 -20.86 13.99 -12.98
C TYR A 31 -19.47 14.39 -13.48
N TYR A 32 -18.44 14.13 -12.68
CA TYR A 32 -17.05 14.38 -13.06
C TYR A 32 -16.15 13.34 -12.39
N VAL A 33 -15.76 12.31 -13.15
CA VAL A 33 -14.79 11.31 -12.68
C VAL A 33 -13.40 11.70 -13.21
N PRO A 34 -12.45 12.09 -12.35
CA PRO A 34 -11.08 12.36 -12.77
C PRO A 34 -10.50 11.11 -13.44
N LYS A 35 -9.93 11.27 -14.63
CA LYS A 35 -9.17 10.18 -15.26
C LYS A 35 -7.85 10.02 -14.52
N LEU A 36 -7.71 8.93 -13.76
CA LEU A 36 -6.44 8.55 -13.16
C LEU A 36 -5.58 7.87 -14.24
N ARG A 37 -4.41 8.43 -14.53
CA ARG A 37 -3.46 7.81 -15.44
C ARG A 37 -2.91 6.53 -14.79
N ARG A 38 -2.95 5.42 -15.53
CA ARG A 38 -2.31 4.18 -15.10
C ARG A 38 -0.79 4.37 -15.05
N LEU A 39 -0.17 3.93 -13.95
CA LEU A 39 1.26 4.03 -13.75
C LEU A 39 1.92 2.74 -14.27
N PRO A 40 2.83 2.79 -15.27
CA PRO A 40 3.49 1.60 -15.78
C PRO A 40 4.20 0.78 -14.70
N ALA A 41 4.73 1.45 -13.67
CA ALA A 41 5.36 0.79 -12.52
C ALA A 41 4.40 -0.09 -11.71
N VAL A 42 3.10 0.24 -11.67
CA VAL A 42 2.10 -0.59 -10.99
C VAL A 42 1.79 -1.83 -11.80
N ASP A 43 1.68 -1.70 -13.13
CA ASP A 43 1.43 -2.83 -14.03
C ASP A 43 2.61 -3.80 -14.10
N ALA A 44 3.83 -3.28 -13.95
CA ALA A 44 5.04 -4.09 -13.90
C ALA A 44 5.09 -5.07 -12.71
N ILE A 45 4.29 -4.85 -11.65
CA ILE A 45 4.20 -5.76 -10.52
C ILE A 45 3.58 -7.09 -10.96
N ASP A 46 2.48 -7.06 -11.72
CA ASP A 46 1.83 -8.28 -12.21
C ASP A 46 2.74 -9.06 -13.16
N GLU A 47 3.46 -8.36 -14.04
CA GLU A 47 4.44 -8.96 -14.95
C GLU A 47 5.62 -9.58 -14.18
N ALA A 48 6.12 -8.90 -13.14
CA ALA A 48 7.21 -9.41 -12.31
C ALA A 48 6.79 -10.68 -11.56
N ILE A 49 5.57 -10.71 -11.01
CA ILE A 49 5.02 -11.91 -10.37
C ILE A 49 4.87 -13.02 -11.39
N GLY A 50 4.25 -12.76 -12.55
CA GLY A 50 4.07 -13.76 -13.61
C GLY A 50 5.39 -14.37 -14.08
N ARG A 51 6.42 -13.54 -14.31
CA ARG A 51 7.77 -14.05 -14.64
C ARG A 51 8.36 -14.90 -13.53
N ALA A 52 8.20 -14.49 -12.27
CA ALA A 52 8.69 -15.26 -11.13
C ALA A 52 8.00 -16.63 -11.06
N THR A 53 6.69 -16.68 -11.29
CA THR A 53 5.89 -17.91 -11.42
C THR A 53 6.43 -18.81 -12.54
N GLU A 54 6.62 -18.28 -13.74
CA GLU A 54 7.12 -19.03 -14.90
C GLU A 54 8.56 -19.55 -14.70
N MET A 55 9.41 -18.78 -14.02
CA MET A 55 10.78 -19.16 -13.72
C MET A 55 10.91 -20.11 -12.51
N GLY A 56 9.84 -20.34 -11.74
CA GLY A 56 9.90 -21.07 -10.48
C GLY A 56 10.83 -20.40 -9.45
N ARG A 57 10.86 -19.06 -9.42
CA ARG A 57 11.68 -18.26 -8.49
C ARG A 57 10.78 -17.45 -7.56
N PRO A 58 11.24 -17.16 -6.32
CA PRO A 58 10.46 -16.36 -5.39
C PRO A 58 10.36 -14.90 -5.83
N VAL A 59 9.23 -14.27 -5.51
CA VAL A 59 9.06 -12.82 -5.51
C VAL A 59 9.65 -12.27 -4.20
N HIS A 60 10.53 -11.27 -4.29
CA HIS A 60 11.07 -10.60 -3.11
C HIS A 60 10.59 -9.15 -3.05
N GLN A 61 9.91 -8.80 -1.95
CA GLN A 61 9.56 -7.43 -1.61
C GLN A 61 10.42 -6.95 -0.43
N ALA A 62 11.19 -5.88 -0.65
CA ALA A 62 11.90 -5.20 0.42
C ALA A 62 11.06 -4.03 0.95
N LEU A 63 10.74 -4.06 2.25
CA LEU A 63 10.20 -2.94 2.99
C LEU A 63 11.32 -2.12 3.64
N SER A 64 10.97 -0.96 4.19
CA SER A 64 11.94 -0.06 4.81
C SER A 64 12.58 -0.66 6.07
N TYR A 65 13.81 -0.23 6.34
CA TYR A 65 14.47 -0.43 7.64
C TYR A 65 13.91 0.52 8.72
N GLN A 66 13.18 1.56 8.32
CA GLN A 66 12.66 2.56 9.23
C GLN A 66 11.39 2.09 9.95
N SER A 67 11.20 2.63 11.15
CA SER A 67 10.01 2.44 11.97
C SER A 67 8.75 3.00 11.31
N ILE A 68 7.63 2.26 11.36
CA ILE A 68 6.30 2.81 11.00
C ILE A 68 5.86 3.95 11.92
N THR A 69 6.44 4.06 13.13
CA THR A 69 6.06 5.06 14.12
C THR A 69 6.85 6.37 13.99
N GLN A 70 7.91 6.40 13.17
CA GLN A 70 8.69 7.62 12.95
C GLN A 70 8.06 8.52 11.87
N SER A 71 7.90 9.80 12.24
CA SER A 71 7.03 10.81 11.59
C SER A 71 7.26 11.01 10.09
N ALA A 72 8.50 10.94 9.60
CA ALA A 72 8.81 11.27 8.20
C ALA A 72 8.59 10.12 7.20
N ALA A 73 8.59 8.86 7.66
CA ALA A 73 8.58 7.68 6.79
C ALA A 73 7.27 6.87 6.83
N ASN A 74 6.35 7.22 7.74
CA ASN A 74 5.18 6.39 8.03
C ASN A 74 4.26 6.18 6.82
N ALA A 75 3.94 7.23 6.07
CA ALA A 75 2.95 7.19 5.01
C ALA A 75 3.44 6.33 3.84
N MET A 76 4.73 6.43 3.51
CA MET A 76 5.35 5.64 2.45
C MET A 76 5.42 4.16 2.84
N LEU A 77 5.79 3.86 4.09
CA LEU A 77 5.85 2.49 4.58
C LEU A 77 4.45 1.86 4.67
N LEU A 78 3.43 2.60 5.13
CA LEU A 78 2.03 2.15 5.13
C LEU A 78 1.50 1.88 3.71
N ALA A 79 1.88 2.72 2.75
CA ALA A 79 1.55 2.48 1.35
C ALA A 79 2.23 1.19 0.83
N ALA A 80 3.51 0.97 1.17
CA ALA A 80 4.23 -0.24 0.80
C ALA A 80 3.61 -1.51 1.41
N ILE A 81 3.17 -1.46 2.68
CA ILE A 81 2.43 -2.54 3.34
C ILE A 81 1.09 -2.80 2.64
N SER A 82 0.40 -1.76 2.18
CA SER A 82 -0.84 -1.91 1.40
C SER A 82 -0.59 -2.65 0.08
N VAL A 83 0.55 -2.38 -0.57
CA VAL A 83 0.99 -3.11 -1.76
C VAL A 83 1.40 -4.55 -1.42
N SER A 84 1.97 -4.81 -0.24
CA SER A 84 2.29 -6.18 0.22
C SER A 84 1.06 -7.09 0.23
N ARG A 85 -0.11 -6.59 0.66
CA ARG A 85 -1.36 -7.36 0.60
C ARG A 85 -1.71 -7.79 -0.83
N TYR A 86 -1.54 -6.88 -1.80
CA TYR A 86 -1.79 -7.17 -3.21
C TYR A 86 -0.84 -8.24 -3.74
N ILE A 87 0.47 -8.06 -3.50
CA ILE A 87 1.51 -9.00 -3.92
C ILE A 87 1.26 -10.36 -3.29
N ALA A 88 1.07 -10.43 -1.97
CA ALA A 88 0.84 -11.68 -1.24
C ALA A 88 -0.39 -12.45 -1.73
N ARG A 89 -1.50 -11.76 -1.98
CA ARG A 89 -2.69 -12.40 -2.53
C ARG A 89 -2.42 -12.94 -3.94
N LYS A 90 -1.75 -12.17 -4.80
CA LYS A 90 -1.43 -12.60 -6.17
C LYS A 90 -0.44 -13.77 -6.21
N THR A 91 0.60 -13.74 -5.39
CA THR A 91 1.54 -14.86 -5.28
C THR A 91 0.85 -16.11 -4.73
N ALA A 92 -0.05 -15.97 -3.75
CA ALA A 92 -0.85 -17.09 -3.26
C ALA A 92 -1.75 -17.66 -4.37
N GLU A 93 -2.50 -16.83 -5.09
CA GLU A 93 -3.35 -17.25 -6.23
C GLU A 93 -2.54 -18.07 -7.25
N LEU A 94 -1.37 -17.57 -7.64
CA LEU A 94 -0.49 -18.18 -8.64
C LEU A 94 0.39 -19.32 -8.10
N GLY A 95 0.42 -19.56 -6.79
CA GLY A 95 1.29 -20.58 -6.19
C GLY A 95 2.78 -20.24 -6.31
N THR A 96 3.12 -18.96 -6.20
CA THR A 96 4.50 -18.45 -6.29
C THR A 96 5.03 -18.15 -4.89
N ASP A 97 6.27 -18.53 -4.62
CA ASP A 97 6.93 -18.22 -3.34
C ASP A 97 7.09 -16.71 -3.15
N LEU A 98 6.86 -16.26 -1.92
CA LEU A 98 7.00 -14.86 -1.52
C LEU A 98 8.00 -14.72 -0.37
N ILE A 99 8.90 -13.74 -0.50
CA ILE A 99 9.77 -13.28 0.57
C ILE A 99 9.51 -11.78 0.79
N VAL A 100 9.24 -11.38 2.03
CA VAL A 100 9.08 -9.99 2.46
C VAL A 100 10.14 -9.71 3.51
N THR A 101 11.00 -8.72 3.28
CA THR A 101 12.03 -8.33 4.25
C THR A 101 11.71 -7.00 4.88
N VAL A 102 11.86 -6.89 6.20
CA VAL A 102 11.59 -5.71 7.02
C VAL A 102 12.79 -5.44 7.93
N GLY A 103 13.05 -4.18 8.29
CA GLY A 103 14.14 -3.83 9.23
C GLY A 103 13.70 -3.19 10.55
N ALA A 104 12.39 -3.16 10.84
CA ALA A 104 11.86 -2.70 12.12
C ALA A 104 10.88 -3.74 12.70
N SER A 105 10.96 -4.00 14.00
CA SER A 105 10.26 -5.13 14.65
C SER A 105 8.75 -4.92 14.70
N GLU A 106 8.31 -3.67 14.89
CA GLU A 106 6.91 -3.30 14.78
C GLU A 106 6.37 -3.46 13.35
N THR A 107 7.20 -3.20 12.34
CA THR A 107 6.85 -3.39 10.92
C THR A 107 6.75 -4.88 10.60
N TYR A 108 7.59 -5.71 11.22
CA TYR A 108 7.54 -7.16 11.09
C TYR A 108 6.17 -7.71 11.47
N THR A 109 5.67 -7.40 12.66
CA THR A 109 4.36 -7.90 13.11
C THR A 109 3.23 -7.48 12.17
N VAL A 110 3.27 -6.24 11.67
CA VAL A 110 2.26 -5.75 10.73
C VAL A 110 2.37 -6.44 9.37
N ALA A 111 3.58 -6.59 8.84
CA ALA A 111 3.81 -7.27 7.57
C ALA A 111 3.41 -8.75 7.64
N GLU A 112 3.74 -9.43 8.74
CA GLU A 112 3.36 -10.82 9.02
C GLU A 112 1.84 -11.00 8.94
N GLU A 113 1.08 -10.19 9.67
CA GLU A 113 -0.38 -10.29 9.68
C GLU A 113 -1.00 -9.94 8.33
N VAL A 114 -0.44 -8.96 7.61
CA VAL A 114 -0.90 -8.60 6.27
C VAL A 114 -0.68 -9.73 5.27
N VAL A 115 0.49 -10.36 5.25
CA VAL A 115 0.79 -11.48 4.35
C VAL A 115 -0.07 -12.68 4.72
N ARG A 116 -0.14 -13.05 6.00
CA ARG A 116 -0.99 -14.13 6.50
C ARG A 116 -2.46 -13.95 6.11
N THR A 117 -3.00 -12.76 6.33
CA THR A 117 -4.39 -12.43 5.96
C THR A 117 -4.60 -12.51 4.45
N ALA A 118 -3.65 -12.04 3.65
CA ALA A 118 -3.75 -12.11 2.19
C ALA A 118 -3.81 -13.56 1.67
N TYR A 119 -3.02 -14.47 2.26
CA TYR A 119 -3.07 -15.91 1.94
C TYR A 119 -4.39 -16.55 2.37
N LEU A 120 -4.91 -16.18 3.53
CA LEU A 120 -6.23 -16.61 3.99
C LEU A 120 -7.34 -16.12 3.03
N GLU A 121 -7.31 -14.86 2.62
CA GLU A 121 -8.26 -14.27 1.66
C GLU A 121 -8.18 -14.90 0.27
N ALA A 122 -6.99 -15.38 -0.13
CA ALA A 122 -6.79 -16.14 -1.36
C ALA A 122 -7.28 -17.60 -1.27
N GLY A 123 -7.75 -18.04 -0.08
CA GLY A 123 -8.20 -19.41 0.16
C GLY A 123 -7.07 -20.44 0.22
N LYS A 124 -5.82 -20.00 0.48
CA LYS A 124 -4.64 -20.87 0.63
C LYS A 124 -3.88 -20.62 1.95
N PRO A 125 -4.55 -20.69 3.12
CA PRO A 125 -3.92 -20.45 4.41
C PRO A 125 -2.76 -21.42 4.70
N GLU A 126 -2.80 -22.64 4.18
CA GLU A 126 -1.78 -23.68 4.34
C GLU A 126 -0.48 -23.38 3.58
N ALA A 127 -0.53 -22.52 2.56
CA ALA A 127 0.65 -22.11 1.80
C ALA A 127 1.45 -20.99 2.51
N TYR A 128 0.89 -20.38 3.56
CA TYR A 128 1.59 -19.37 4.34
C TYR A 128 2.60 -20.03 5.29
N ASP A 129 3.89 -19.67 5.15
CA ASP A 129 4.94 -20.08 6.07
C ASP A 129 5.40 -18.90 6.96
N PRO A 130 5.07 -18.92 8.27
CA PRO A 130 5.45 -17.84 9.20
C PRO A 130 6.96 -17.71 9.43
N THR A 131 7.75 -18.74 9.10
CA THR A 131 9.19 -18.75 9.39
C THR A 131 10.02 -18.19 8.24
N SER A 132 9.59 -18.41 7.00
CA SER A 132 10.41 -18.12 5.83
C SER A 132 9.90 -16.98 4.95
N MET A 133 8.60 -16.66 5.00
CA MET A 133 8.01 -15.65 4.13
C MET A 133 8.31 -14.22 4.59
N VAL A 134 8.08 -13.89 5.87
CA VAL A 134 8.41 -12.57 6.41
C VAL A 134 9.70 -12.67 7.22
N ARG A 135 10.68 -11.83 6.88
CA ARG A 135 12.03 -11.89 7.44
C ARG A 135 12.43 -10.56 8.02
N PHE A 136 12.88 -10.58 9.27
CA PHE A 136 13.55 -9.47 9.90
C PHE A 136 15.03 -9.48 9.53
N LEU A 137 15.55 -8.37 8.99
CA LEU A 137 16.95 -8.18 8.57
C LEU A 137 17.66 -7.11 9.38
#